data_AF-A0A7J4IEX6-F1
#
_entry.id   AF-A0A7J4IEX6-F1
#
_cell.length_a   1.000
_cell.length_b   1.000
_cell.length_c   1.000
_cell.angle_alpha   90.00
_cell.angle_beta   90.00
_cell.angle_gamma   90.00
#
_symmetry.space_group_name_H-M   'P 1'
#
loop_
_entity.id
_entity.type
_entity.pdbx_description
1 polymer ?
#
loop_
_entity_poly.entity_id
_entity_poly.type
_entity_poly.pdbx_seq_one_letter_code
_entity_poly.pdbx_strand_id
1 'polypeptide(L)'
;MGAVSGFRSKPQQSSFLSKMRQALKAQVAKRPMAERAQKATLMAAAGRNGSLQTVAEVIGEEAIPVVQYLKGKRNISEFKIAESIRAEVNSVRKMLYAMQTNNLVSYYRKKDRQKGWYISYWTLNDPGFGHLAVATKKHKLQQLKERLHKEEVNHGLFYICSGLCVRLEFDRAADISFKCPECGSTLLHQDNSKTIEQLRQKIGELESEKSKPGQR
;
A
#
# COMPACT_ATOMS: atom_id res chain seq x y z
N MET A 1 15.85 -29.93 62.24
CA MET A 1 15.01 -29.11 61.34
C MET A 1 15.97 -28.40 60.38
N GLY A 2 16.44 -29.00 59.28
CA GLY A 2 15.73 -29.14 57.99
C GLY A 2 15.69 -27.78 57.27
N ALA A 3 16.73 -27.37 56.51
CA ALA A 3 16.90 -27.46 55.03
C ALA A 3 15.86 -26.60 54.24
N VAL A 4 16.09 -25.86 53.14
CA VAL A 4 17.06 -25.87 52.02
C VAL A 4 16.99 -24.51 51.26
N SER A 5 18.06 -24.13 50.54
CA SER A 5 18.13 -23.35 49.26
C SER A 5 17.46 -21.96 49.14
N GLY A 6 18.11 -20.87 48.71
CA GLY A 6 19.13 -20.72 47.69
C GLY A 6 18.49 -20.48 46.32
N PHE A 7 18.52 -19.24 45.77
CA PHE A 7 18.52 -19.08 44.31
C PHE A 7 19.31 -17.84 43.87
N ARG A 8 20.27 -18.15 42.99
CA ARG A 8 21.31 -17.31 42.42
C ARG A 8 20.76 -16.23 41.50
N SER A 9 21.52 -15.15 41.43
CA SER A 9 21.53 -14.14 40.37
C SER A 9 21.31 -14.74 38.97
N LYS A 10 20.47 -14.09 38.15
CA LYS A 10 20.40 -14.34 36.70
C LYS A 10 21.20 -13.26 35.94
N PRO A 11 22.49 -13.47 35.62
CA PRO A 11 23.20 -12.66 34.63
C PRO A 11 23.17 -13.28 33.21
N GLN A 12 22.28 -14.24 32.93
CA GLN A 12 22.37 -15.02 31.69
C GLN A 12 21.49 -14.56 30.51
N GLN A 13 20.47 -13.71 30.68
CA GLN A 13 19.58 -13.35 29.56
C GLN A 13 20.10 -12.19 28.69
N SER A 14 20.87 -11.23 29.23
CA SER A 14 21.38 -10.08 28.46
C SER A 14 22.50 -10.48 27.49
N SER A 15 23.33 -11.44 27.87
CA SER A 15 24.44 -11.94 27.03
C SER A 15 23.97 -12.75 25.83
N PHE A 16 22.80 -13.41 25.93
CA PHE A 16 22.23 -14.19 24.84
C PHE A 16 21.66 -13.28 23.76
N LEU A 17 20.87 -12.27 24.14
CA LEU A 17 20.31 -11.29 23.21
C LEU A 17 21.39 -10.46 22.52
N SER A 18 22.48 -10.11 23.23
CA SER A 18 23.61 -9.40 22.64
C SER A 18 24.36 -10.26 21.62
N LYS A 19 24.65 -11.53 21.95
CA LYS A 19 25.25 -12.52 21.04
C LYS A 19 24.36 -12.80 19.83
N MET A 20 23.04 -12.88 20.02
CA MET A 20 22.07 -13.08 18.94
C MET A 20 22.02 -11.87 18.00
N ARG A 21 22.05 -10.64 18.53
CA ARG A 21 22.15 -9.39 17.74
C ARG A 21 23.46 -9.34 16.94
N GLN A 22 24.56 -9.79 17.53
CA GLN A 22 25.88 -9.80 16.90
C GLN A 22 25.95 -10.86 15.79
N ALA A 23 25.38 -12.05 16.01
CA ALA A 23 25.22 -13.09 15.00
C ALA A 23 24.31 -12.64 13.85
N LEU A 24 23.20 -11.95 14.13
CA LEU A 24 22.31 -11.38 13.10
C LEU A 24 23.05 -10.32 12.26
N LYS A 25 23.80 -9.41 12.90
CA LYS A 25 24.62 -8.41 12.21
C LYS A 25 25.68 -9.05 11.31
N ALA A 26 26.33 -10.13 11.77
CA ALA A 26 27.31 -10.87 10.99
C ALA A 26 26.68 -11.61 9.80
N GLN A 27 25.49 -12.22 9.96
CA GLN A 27 24.74 -12.83 8.86
C GLN A 27 24.27 -11.81 7.83
N VAL A 28 23.86 -10.61 8.25
CA VAL A 28 23.51 -9.50 7.35
C VAL A 28 24.73 -8.97 6.60
N ALA A 29 25.91 -8.99 7.22
CA ALA A 29 27.16 -8.55 6.60
C ALA A 29 27.74 -9.55 5.58
N LYS A 30 27.46 -10.85 5.72
CA LYS A 30 27.94 -11.93 4.85
C LYS A 30 27.11 -12.16 3.58
N ARG A 31 26.01 -11.43 3.39
CA ARG A 31 25.23 -11.52 2.13
C ARG A 31 26.11 -11.09 0.96
N PRO A 32 26.15 -11.85 -0.15
CA PRO A 32 27.04 -11.56 -1.26
C PRO A 32 26.82 -10.13 -1.75
N MET A 33 27.92 -9.41 -2.00
CA MET A 33 27.91 -8.02 -2.48
C MET A 33 26.96 -7.81 -3.67
N ALA A 34 26.81 -8.83 -4.53
CA ALA A 34 25.88 -8.83 -5.65
C ALA A 34 24.39 -8.74 -5.25
N GLU A 35 23.98 -9.35 -4.13
CA GLU A 35 22.59 -9.34 -3.65
C GLU A 35 22.28 -8.04 -2.89
N ARG A 36 23.27 -7.49 -2.16
CA ARG A 36 23.21 -6.13 -1.59
C ARG A 36 23.20 -5.07 -2.68
N ALA A 37 24.00 -5.24 -3.73
CA ALA A 37 24.00 -4.38 -4.91
C ALA A 37 22.68 -4.49 -5.66
N GLN A 38 22.14 -5.70 -5.91
CA GLN A 38 20.81 -5.87 -6.52
C GLN A 38 19.71 -5.19 -5.71
N LYS A 39 19.67 -5.38 -4.38
CA LYS A 39 18.67 -4.75 -3.51
C LYS A 39 18.88 -3.22 -3.43
N ALA A 40 20.12 -2.75 -3.43
CA ALA A 40 20.46 -1.34 -3.48
C ALA A 40 20.18 -0.72 -4.86
N THR A 41 20.29 -1.45 -5.96
CA THR A 41 19.93 -1.01 -7.31
C THR A 41 18.41 -0.98 -7.48
N LEU A 42 17.69 -1.96 -6.92
CA LEU A 42 16.22 -1.95 -6.78
C LEU A 42 15.72 -0.78 -5.92
N MET A 43 16.42 -0.46 -4.83
CA MET A 43 16.09 0.68 -3.96
C MET A 43 16.61 2.04 -4.47
N ALA A 44 17.70 2.09 -5.24
CA ALA A 44 18.21 3.32 -5.85
C ALA A 44 17.43 3.70 -7.12
N ALA A 45 16.85 2.72 -7.82
CA ALA A 45 15.81 2.99 -8.81
C ALA A 45 14.62 3.72 -8.17
N ALA A 46 14.32 3.46 -6.88
CA ALA A 46 13.19 4.05 -6.17
C ALA A 46 13.17 5.59 -6.13
N GLY A 47 14.34 6.24 -6.29
CA GLY A 47 14.45 7.70 -6.35
C GLY A 47 13.88 8.35 -7.62
N ARG A 48 13.45 7.56 -8.62
CA ARG A 48 12.72 8.03 -9.83
C ARG A 48 11.36 7.32 -10.01
N ASN A 49 10.86 6.61 -8.99
CA ASN A 49 9.82 5.56 -9.13
C ASN A 49 8.43 5.92 -8.56
N GLY A 50 7.99 7.18 -8.62
CA GLY A 50 6.61 7.51 -8.22
C GLY A 50 5.54 6.74 -9.02
N SER A 51 5.83 6.43 -10.29
CA SER A 51 4.91 5.70 -11.19
C SER A 51 4.71 4.23 -10.80
N LEU A 52 5.78 3.50 -10.47
CA LEU A 52 5.66 2.09 -10.06
C LEU A 52 4.99 1.93 -8.70
N GLN A 53 5.24 2.86 -7.78
CA GLN A 53 4.56 2.86 -6.48
C GLN A 53 3.05 3.10 -6.65
N THR A 54 2.67 4.01 -7.55
CA THR A 54 1.25 4.24 -7.87
C THR A 54 0.60 3.00 -8.47
N VAL A 55 1.30 2.27 -9.34
CA VAL A 55 0.81 1.00 -9.90
C VAL A 55 0.59 -0.03 -8.80
N ALA A 56 1.54 -0.16 -7.86
CA ALA A 56 1.41 -1.06 -6.73
C ALA A 56 0.21 -0.72 -5.84
N GLU A 57 -0.01 0.58 -5.56
CA GLU A 57 -1.13 1.06 -4.74
C GLU A 57 -2.49 0.86 -5.42
N VAL A 58 -2.59 1.03 -6.75
CA VAL A 58 -3.86 0.99 -7.47
C VAL A 58 -4.20 -0.39 -8.02
N ILE A 59 -3.21 -1.11 -8.54
CA ILE A 59 -3.41 -2.37 -9.29
C ILE A 59 -2.91 -3.56 -8.49
N GLY A 60 -1.79 -3.41 -7.78
CA GLY A 60 -1.13 -4.48 -7.03
C GLY A 60 0.36 -4.60 -7.36
N GLU A 61 1.15 -5.12 -6.43
CA GLU A 61 2.60 -5.30 -6.58
C GLU A 61 2.95 -6.28 -7.71
N GLU A 62 2.08 -7.27 -7.94
CA GLU A 62 2.19 -8.28 -8.98
C GLU A 62 2.20 -7.69 -10.40
N ALA A 63 1.69 -6.46 -10.59
CA ALA A 63 1.67 -5.77 -11.87
C ALA A 63 3.01 -5.09 -12.22
N ILE A 64 3.91 -4.90 -11.24
CA ILE A 64 5.21 -4.25 -11.46
C ILE A 64 6.06 -5.00 -12.51
N PRO A 65 6.22 -6.34 -12.46
CA PRO A 65 6.93 -7.09 -13.49
C PRO A 65 6.34 -6.93 -14.89
N VAL A 66 5.01 -6.79 -15.01
CA VAL A 66 4.34 -6.55 -16.31
C VAL A 66 4.76 -5.21 -16.89
N VAL A 67 4.71 -4.15 -16.08
CA VAL A 67 5.18 -2.80 -16.48
C VAL A 67 6.64 -2.83 -16.88
N GLN A 68 7.51 -3.44 -16.06
CA GLN A 68 8.94 -3.52 -16.35
C GLN A 68 9.21 -4.27 -17.65
N TYR A 69 8.51 -5.38 -17.89
CA TYR A 69 8.69 -6.18 -19.10
C TYR A 69 8.22 -5.44 -20.35
N LEU A 70 7.10 -4.73 -20.30
CA LEU A 70 6.54 -4.03 -21.46
C LEU A 70 7.25 -2.71 -21.78
N LYS A 71 8.07 -2.18 -20.87
CA LYS A 71 8.76 -0.89 -21.04
C LYS A 71 9.61 -0.88 -22.31
N GLY A 72 9.40 0.13 -23.15
CA GLY A 72 10.10 0.25 -24.44
C GLY A 72 9.69 -0.78 -25.51
N LYS A 73 8.68 -1.61 -25.23
CA LYS A 73 8.16 -2.63 -26.18
C LYS A 73 6.76 -2.24 -26.65
N ARG A 74 6.40 -2.71 -27.84
CA ARG A 74 5.07 -2.51 -28.43
C ARG A 74 4.53 -3.83 -28.96
N ASN A 75 3.21 -3.96 -28.93
CA ASN A 75 2.47 -5.06 -29.53
C ASN A 75 2.97 -6.42 -29.04
N ILE A 76 3.04 -6.60 -27.72
CA ILE A 76 3.50 -7.84 -27.10
C ILE A 76 2.29 -8.71 -26.75
N SER A 77 2.33 -9.98 -27.14
CA SER A 77 1.24 -10.90 -26.81
C SER A 77 1.22 -11.22 -25.32
N GLU A 78 0.02 -11.38 -24.76
CA GLU A 78 -0.18 -11.79 -23.37
C GLU A 78 0.59 -13.08 -22.99
N PHE A 79 0.75 -14.01 -23.93
CA PHE A 79 1.53 -15.24 -23.75
C PHE A 79 3.03 -14.96 -23.54
N LYS A 80 3.62 -14.03 -24.33
CA LYS A 80 5.02 -13.64 -24.17
C LYS A 80 5.26 -12.86 -22.88
N ILE A 81 4.27 -12.14 -22.40
CA ILE A 81 4.33 -11.45 -21.10
C ILE A 81 4.37 -12.49 -19.98
N ALA A 82 3.42 -13.42 -19.99
CA ALA A 82 3.31 -14.51 -19.02
C ALA A 82 4.58 -15.37 -18.94
N GLU A 83 5.13 -15.75 -20.10
CA GLU A 83 6.39 -16.50 -20.18
C GLU A 83 7.54 -15.71 -19.56
N SER A 84 7.69 -14.43 -19.91
CA SER A 84 8.82 -13.63 -19.42
C SER A 84 8.77 -13.37 -17.91
N ILE A 85 7.58 -13.20 -17.34
CA ILE A 85 7.43 -12.93 -15.89
C ILE A 85 7.18 -14.21 -15.09
N ARG A 86 7.18 -15.38 -15.75
CA ARG A 86 6.91 -16.70 -15.14
C ARG A 86 5.60 -16.74 -14.36
N ALA A 87 4.53 -16.22 -14.96
CA ALA A 87 3.19 -16.22 -14.38
C ALA A 87 2.19 -16.95 -15.28
N GLU A 88 1.06 -17.36 -14.71
CA GLU A 88 -0.04 -17.91 -15.50
C GLU A 88 -0.65 -16.81 -16.39
N VAL A 89 -0.97 -17.15 -17.65
CA VAL A 89 -1.54 -16.21 -18.63
C VAL A 89 -2.83 -15.57 -18.12
N ASN A 90 -3.66 -16.31 -17.38
CA ASN A 90 -4.90 -15.76 -16.82
C ASN A 90 -4.65 -14.69 -15.76
N SER A 91 -3.62 -14.87 -14.92
CA SER A 91 -3.19 -13.84 -13.97
C SER A 91 -2.71 -12.60 -14.71
N VAL A 92 -1.90 -12.78 -15.75
CA VAL A 92 -1.43 -11.69 -16.61
C VAL A 92 -2.58 -10.94 -17.28
N ARG A 93 -3.61 -11.64 -17.77
CA ARG A 93 -4.81 -11.01 -18.34
C ARG A 93 -5.53 -10.13 -17.32
N LYS A 94 -5.74 -10.63 -16.09
CA LYS A 94 -6.37 -9.83 -15.02
C LYS A 94 -5.61 -8.54 -14.77
N MET A 95 -4.28 -8.63 -14.65
CA MET A 95 -3.42 -7.45 -14.48
C MET A 95 -3.51 -6.51 -15.68
N LEU A 96 -3.43 -7.01 -16.91
CA LEU A 96 -3.51 -6.19 -18.13
C LEU A 96 -4.85 -5.47 -18.27
N TYR A 97 -5.96 -6.13 -17.92
CA TYR A 97 -7.28 -5.48 -17.91
C TYR A 97 -7.38 -4.40 -16.83
N ALA A 98 -6.85 -4.64 -15.63
CA ALA A 98 -6.79 -3.62 -14.57
C ALA A 98 -5.86 -2.44 -14.96
N MET A 99 -4.76 -2.71 -15.67
CA MET A 99 -3.91 -1.66 -16.24
C MET A 99 -4.63 -0.87 -17.33
N GLN A 100 -5.46 -1.55 -18.14
CA GLN A 100 -6.21 -0.93 -19.22
C GLN A 100 -7.29 0.02 -18.69
N THR A 101 -8.04 -0.37 -17.65
CA THR A 101 -9.04 0.52 -17.03
C THR A 101 -8.42 1.79 -16.45
N ASN A 102 -7.15 1.72 -16.05
CA ASN A 102 -6.35 2.85 -15.59
C ASN A 102 -5.54 3.54 -16.70
N ASN A 103 -5.83 3.24 -17.98
CA ASN A 103 -5.18 3.82 -19.16
C ASN A 103 -3.64 3.65 -19.18
N LEU A 104 -3.10 2.62 -18.54
CA LEU A 104 -1.67 2.32 -18.50
C LEU A 104 -1.21 1.45 -19.69
N VAL A 105 -2.14 0.77 -20.35
CA VAL A 105 -1.89 -0.05 -21.53
C VAL A 105 -2.97 0.18 -22.57
N SER A 106 -2.60 0.05 -23.83
CA SER A 106 -3.51 -0.12 -24.95
C SER A 106 -3.36 -1.53 -25.51
N TYR A 107 -4.40 -2.02 -26.17
CA TYR A 107 -4.37 -3.32 -26.82
C TYR A 107 -5.12 -3.31 -28.14
N TYR A 108 -4.76 -4.27 -28.99
CA TYR A 108 -5.56 -4.65 -30.15
C TYR A 108 -5.58 -6.17 -30.26
N ARG A 109 -6.53 -6.70 -31.01
CA ARG A 109 -6.70 -8.14 -31.23
C ARG A 109 -6.41 -8.49 -32.67
N LYS A 110 -5.71 -9.59 -32.90
CA LYS A 110 -5.46 -10.14 -34.24
C LYS A 110 -5.88 -11.60 -34.27
N LYS A 111 -6.63 -12.00 -35.30
CA LYS A 111 -6.99 -13.41 -35.52
C LYS A 111 -5.74 -14.19 -35.94
N ASP A 112 -5.45 -15.26 -35.23
CA ASP A 112 -4.40 -16.21 -35.58
C ASP A 112 -4.86 -17.01 -36.81
N ARG A 113 -4.06 -16.98 -37.88
CA ARG A 113 -4.37 -17.66 -39.14
C ARG A 113 -4.22 -19.18 -39.07
N GLN A 114 -3.38 -19.70 -38.17
CA GLN A 114 -3.16 -21.13 -38.01
C GLN A 114 -4.18 -21.75 -37.06
N LYS A 115 -4.48 -21.03 -35.98
CA LYS A 115 -5.20 -21.54 -34.82
C LYS A 115 -6.64 -21.04 -34.72
N GLY A 116 -6.99 -19.99 -35.47
CA GLY A 116 -8.35 -19.47 -35.60
C GLY A 116 -8.85 -18.59 -34.46
N TRP A 117 -8.19 -18.57 -33.30
CA TRP A 117 -8.54 -17.70 -32.18
C TRP A 117 -7.90 -16.31 -32.25
N TYR A 118 -8.40 -15.37 -31.44
CA TYR A 118 -7.87 -14.02 -31.35
C TYR A 118 -6.77 -13.92 -30.28
N ILE A 119 -5.65 -13.30 -30.64
CA ILE A 119 -4.56 -12.99 -29.71
C ILE A 119 -4.58 -11.48 -29.42
N SER A 120 -4.55 -11.15 -28.13
CA SER A 120 -4.43 -9.77 -27.65
C SER A 120 -2.97 -9.35 -27.59
N TYR A 121 -2.67 -8.20 -28.18
CA TYR A 121 -1.34 -7.59 -28.21
C TYR A 121 -1.38 -6.27 -27.47
N TRP A 122 -0.45 -6.09 -26.54
CA TRP A 122 -0.46 -5.03 -25.55
C TRP A 122 0.75 -4.10 -25.72
N THR A 123 0.51 -2.82 -25.47
CA THR A 123 1.54 -1.76 -25.49
C THR A 123 1.35 -0.86 -24.28
N LEU A 124 2.43 -0.50 -23.59
CA LEU A 124 2.37 0.47 -22.51
C LEU A 124 2.03 1.87 -23.01
N ASN A 125 1.28 2.59 -22.19
CA ASN A 125 1.00 4.00 -22.35
C ASN A 125 1.79 4.79 -21.30
N ASP A 126 3.04 5.15 -21.61
CA ASP A 126 3.94 5.83 -20.67
C ASP A 126 3.38 7.16 -20.10
N PRO A 127 2.70 8.02 -20.88
CA PRO A 127 2.00 9.19 -20.33
C PRO A 127 0.92 8.86 -19.29
N GLY A 128 0.30 7.68 -19.40
CA GLY A 128 -0.77 7.23 -18.50
C GLY A 128 -0.33 7.14 -17.03
N PHE A 129 0.94 6.82 -16.76
CA PHE A 129 1.44 6.71 -15.38
C PHE A 129 1.47 8.05 -14.64
N GLY A 130 1.82 9.14 -15.34
CA GLY A 130 1.79 10.48 -14.74
C GLY A 130 0.36 10.91 -14.40
N HIS A 131 -0.58 10.64 -15.32
CA HIS A 131 -2.00 10.93 -15.12
C HIS A 131 -2.57 10.11 -13.95
N LEU A 132 -2.24 8.82 -13.88
CA LEU A 132 -2.65 7.95 -12.79
C LEU A 132 -2.13 8.46 -11.45
N ALA A 133 -0.84 8.81 -11.36
CA ALA A 133 -0.26 9.34 -10.11
C ALA A 133 -0.98 10.61 -9.63
N VAL A 134 -1.27 11.54 -10.55
CA VAL A 134 -2.02 12.76 -10.21
C VAL A 134 -3.45 12.44 -9.77
N ALA A 135 -4.14 11.55 -10.50
CA ALA A 135 -5.51 11.15 -10.19
C ALA A 135 -5.59 10.47 -8.81
N THR A 136 -4.71 9.50 -8.53
CA THR A 136 -4.64 8.79 -7.25
C THR A 136 -4.39 9.75 -6.09
N LYS A 137 -3.42 10.67 -6.23
CA LYS A 137 -3.15 11.70 -5.21
C LYS A 137 -4.37 12.61 -4.99
N LYS A 138 -5.02 13.06 -6.07
CA LYS A 138 -6.20 13.94 -5.99
C LYS A 138 -7.37 13.24 -5.29
N HIS A 139 -7.61 11.97 -5.61
CA HIS A 139 -8.63 11.15 -4.97
C HIS A 139 -8.35 10.95 -3.47
N LYS A 140 -7.11 10.61 -3.10
CA LYS A 140 -6.70 10.47 -1.69
C LYS A 140 -6.87 11.76 -0.90
N LEU A 141 -6.46 12.89 -1.50
CA LEU A 141 -6.63 14.21 -0.90
C LEU A 141 -8.12 14.54 -0.69
N GLN A 142 -8.96 14.24 -1.68
CA GLN A 142 -10.41 14.44 -1.58
C GLN A 142 -11.01 13.62 -0.44
N GLN A 143 -10.68 12.33 -0.32
CA GLN A 143 -11.14 11.47 0.78
C GLN A 143 -10.71 12.00 2.15
N LEU A 144 -9.48 12.50 2.27
CA LEU A 144 -8.99 13.11 3.51
C LEU A 144 -9.73 14.40 3.85
N LYS A 145 -10.01 15.25 2.86
CA LYS A 145 -10.79 16.49 3.03
C LYS A 145 -12.23 16.21 3.42
N GLU A 146 -12.87 15.24 2.77
CA GLU A 146 -14.23 14.80 3.12
C GLU A 146 -14.28 14.26 4.55
N ARG A 147 -13.29 13.46 4.94
CA ARG A 147 -13.16 12.99 6.33
C ARG A 147 -12.94 14.14 7.30
N LEU A 148 -12.01 15.05 7.01
CA LEU A 148 -11.75 16.22 7.84
C LEU A 148 -13.02 17.05 8.05
N HIS A 149 -13.75 17.34 6.97
CA HIS A 149 -14.99 18.10 7.02
C HIS A 149 -16.02 17.44 7.95
N LYS A 150 -16.20 16.11 7.86
CA LYS A 150 -17.09 15.37 8.77
C LYS A 150 -16.64 15.45 10.22
N GLU A 151 -15.34 15.38 10.48
CA GLU A 151 -14.79 15.50 11.84
C GLU A 151 -14.97 16.92 12.41
N GLU A 152 -14.82 17.95 11.58
CA GLU A 152 -14.98 19.36 11.97
C GLU A 152 -16.44 19.75 12.22
N VAL A 153 -17.36 19.33 11.34
CA VAL A 153 -18.81 19.57 11.52
C VAL A 153 -19.34 18.91 12.78
N ASN A 154 -18.79 17.74 13.14
CA ASN A 154 -19.17 16.97 14.32
C ASN A 154 -18.12 17.08 15.44
N HIS A 155 -17.44 18.23 15.57
CA HIS A 155 -16.37 18.40 16.56
C HIS A 155 -16.89 18.16 17.97
N GLY A 156 -16.33 17.16 18.65
CA GLY A 156 -16.72 16.79 20.01
C GLY A 156 -18.09 16.13 20.11
N LEU A 157 -18.71 15.74 18.98
CA LEU A 157 -20.03 15.10 18.91
C LEU A 157 -19.94 13.63 18.50
N PHE A 158 -18.79 12.98 18.75
CA PHE A 158 -18.62 11.55 18.48
C PHE A 158 -18.75 10.71 19.75
N TYR A 159 -19.33 9.53 19.58
CA TYR A 159 -19.47 8.51 20.61
C TYR A 159 -18.94 7.19 20.10
N ILE A 160 -18.18 6.48 20.93
CA ILE A 160 -17.52 5.23 20.58
C ILE A 160 -17.84 4.15 21.60
N CYS A 161 -18.07 2.93 21.12
CA CYS A 161 -18.20 1.77 22.00
C CYS A 161 -16.86 1.47 22.69
N SER A 162 -16.89 1.14 23.98
CA SER A 162 -15.70 0.68 24.73
C SER A 162 -15.06 -0.56 24.11
N GLY A 163 -15.87 -1.44 23.51
CA GLY A 163 -15.42 -2.61 22.73
C GLY A 163 -15.04 -2.32 21.28
N LEU A 164 -15.01 -1.05 20.86
CA LEU A 164 -14.67 -0.60 19.50
C LEU A 164 -15.55 -1.17 18.37
N CYS A 165 -16.77 -1.61 18.68
CA CYS A 165 -17.68 -2.17 17.68
C CYS A 165 -18.17 -1.11 16.69
N VAL A 166 -18.53 0.08 17.22
CA VAL A 166 -19.10 1.17 16.44
C VAL A 166 -18.59 2.52 16.94
N ARG A 167 -18.57 3.49 16.02
CA ARG A 167 -18.36 4.91 16.28
C ARG A 167 -19.46 5.68 15.57
N LEU A 168 -20.19 6.52 16.31
CA LEU A 168 -21.38 7.20 15.84
C LEU A 168 -21.30 8.71 16.15
N GLU A 169 -22.00 9.49 15.33
CA GLU A 169 -22.30 10.89 15.60
C GLU A 169 -23.39 10.98 16.68
N PHE A 170 -23.50 12.15 17.32
CA PHE A 170 -24.42 12.39 18.42
C PHE A 170 -25.87 12.01 18.10
N ASP A 171 -26.41 12.45 16.96
CA ASP A 171 -27.81 12.19 16.61
C ASP A 171 -28.12 10.69 16.55
N ARG A 172 -27.25 9.92 15.89
CA ARG A 172 -27.40 8.46 15.83
C ARG A 172 -27.20 7.78 17.18
N ALA A 173 -26.30 8.31 18.01
CA ALA A 173 -26.09 7.80 19.35
C ALA A 173 -27.32 8.07 20.23
N ALA A 174 -27.97 9.23 20.07
CA ALA A 174 -29.20 9.59 20.77
C ALA A 174 -30.37 8.69 20.36
N ASP A 175 -30.53 8.39 19.07
CA ASP A 175 -31.57 7.49 18.54
C ASP A 175 -31.53 6.09 19.20
N ILE A 176 -30.34 5.60 19.52
CA ILE A 176 -30.13 4.30 20.17
C ILE A 176 -29.88 4.41 21.68
N SER A 177 -30.24 5.53 22.28
CA SER A 177 -30.11 5.79 23.73
C SER A 177 -28.68 5.56 24.25
N PHE A 178 -27.68 5.89 23.44
CA PHE A 178 -26.26 5.71 23.70
C PHE A 178 -25.87 4.26 24.03
N LYS A 179 -26.58 3.27 23.47
CA LYS A 179 -26.23 1.86 23.59
C LYS A 179 -25.71 1.29 22.28
N CYS A 180 -24.62 0.54 22.35
CA CYS A 180 -24.06 -0.14 21.19
C CYS A 180 -25.03 -1.21 20.67
N PRO A 181 -25.40 -1.21 19.38
CA PRO A 181 -26.34 -2.19 18.82
C PRO A 181 -25.73 -3.60 18.72
N GLU A 182 -24.40 -3.71 18.71
CA GLU A 182 -23.68 -4.99 18.56
C GLU A 182 -23.49 -5.72 19.90
N CYS A 183 -23.11 -4.99 20.96
CA CYS A 183 -22.72 -5.58 22.25
C CYS A 183 -23.52 -5.08 23.47
N GLY A 184 -24.46 -4.15 23.28
CA GLY A 184 -25.29 -3.59 24.34
C GLY A 184 -24.58 -2.64 25.33
N SER A 185 -23.26 -2.49 25.20
CA SER A 185 -22.46 -1.59 26.06
C SER A 185 -22.79 -0.12 25.81
N THR A 186 -22.65 0.72 26.83
CA THR A 186 -22.83 2.18 26.70
C THR A 186 -21.74 2.78 25.82
N LEU A 187 -22.14 3.70 24.93
CA LEU A 187 -21.23 4.48 24.11
C LEU A 187 -20.61 5.60 24.95
N LEU A 188 -19.31 5.81 24.77
CA LEU A 188 -18.53 6.83 25.47
C LEU A 188 -18.27 8.01 24.55
N HIS A 189 -18.33 9.22 25.09
CA HIS A 189 -17.91 10.42 24.37
C HIS A 189 -16.47 10.27 23.88
N GLN A 190 -16.22 10.71 22.65
CA GLN A 190 -14.90 10.72 22.03
C GLN A 190 -14.55 12.13 21.58
N ASP A 191 -13.49 12.69 22.18
CA ASP A 191 -12.83 13.87 21.65
C ASP A 191 -12.07 13.52 20.35
N ASN A 192 -12.42 14.20 19.26
CA ASN A 192 -11.83 14.04 17.95
C ASN A 192 -10.85 15.17 17.57
N SER A 193 -10.51 16.08 18.49
CA SER A 193 -9.60 17.22 18.24
C SER A 193 -8.25 16.77 17.68
N LYS A 194 -7.67 15.69 18.25
CA LYS A 194 -6.41 15.10 17.74
C LYS A 194 -6.57 14.51 16.33
N THR A 195 -7.74 13.94 16.01
CA THR A 195 -8.02 13.40 14.68
C THR A 195 -8.07 14.52 13.64
N ILE A 196 -8.72 15.64 13.97
CA ILE A 196 -8.80 16.84 13.12
C ILE A 196 -7.39 17.37 12.84
N GLU A 197 -6.56 17.53 13.88
CA GLU A 197 -5.18 18.01 13.76
C GLU A 197 -4.34 17.09 12.84
N GLN A 198 -4.39 15.78 13.06
CA GLN A 198 -3.69 14.80 12.22
C GLN A 198 -4.17 14.82 10.76
N LEU A 199 -5.47 15.01 10.52
CA LEU A 199 -6.01 15.10 9.17
C LEU A 199 -5.55 16.38 8.47
N ARG A 200 -5.58 17.52 9.16
CA ARG A 200 -5.06 18.80 8.65
C ARG A 200 -3.58 18.71 8.30
N GLN A 201 -2.78 18.12 9.18
CA GLN A 201 -1.35 17.90 8.93
C GLN A 201 -1.13 17.05 7.67
N LYS A 202 -1.80 15.89 7.56
CA LYS A 202 -1.67 15.00 6.40
C LYS A 202 -2.12 15.66 5.09
N ILE A 203 -3.19 16.45 5.14
CA ILE A 203 -3.66 17.22 3.98
C ILE A 203 -2.59 18.25 3.58
N GLY A 204 -2.04 18.99 4.53
CA GLY A 204 -0.96 19.96 4.29
C GLY A 204 0.29 19.32 3.68
N GLU A 205 0.70 18.15 4.20
CA GLU A 205 1.81 17.37 3.65
C GLU A 205 1.55 17.00 2.18
N LEU A 206 0.38 16.42 1.86
CA LEU A 206 0.01 16.01 0.50
C LEU A 206 -0.16 17.20 -0.47
N GLU A 207 -0.59 18.36 0.03
CA GLU A 207 -0.70 19.58 -0.79
C GLU A 207 0.66 20.22 -1.05
N SER A 208 1.57 20.19 -0.07
CA SER A 208 2.94 20.72 -0.21
C SER A 208 3.76 19.95 -1.24
N GLU A 209 3.48 18.65 -1.45
CA GLU A 209 4.10 17.87 -2.53
C GLU A 209 3.79 18.42 -3.93
N LYS A 210 2.69 19.17 -4.11
CA LYS A 210 2.32 19.75 -5.41
C LYS A 210 3.22 20.91 -5.84
N SER A 211 3.95 21.54 -4.92
CA SER A 211 4.75 22.74 -5.20
C SER A 211 6.20 22.47 -5.58
N LYS A 212 6.64 21.21 -5.61
CA LYS A 212 7.94 20.84 -6.16
C LYS A 212 7.76 20.51 -7.65
N PRO A 213 7.97 21.45 -8.58
CA PRO A 213 8.09 21.10 -9.99
C PRO A 213 9.17 20.03 -10.12
N GLY A 214 8.82 18.91 -10.76
CA GLY A 214 9.76 17.85 -11.08
C GLY A 214 10.99 18.47 -11.75
N GLN A 215 12.12 18.39 -11.06
CA GLN A 215 13.40 18.77 -11.64
C GLN A 215 13.75 17.78 -12.74
N ARG A 216 13.65 18.28 -13.98
CA ARG A 216 14.25 17.83 -15.25
C ARG A 216 13.76 16.52 -15.85
#